data_AF-A0A562QAC8-F1
#
_entry.id   AF-A0A562QAC8-F1
#
_cell.length_a   1.000
_cell.length_b   1.000
_cell.length_c   1.000
_cell.angle_alpha   90.00
_cell.angle_beta   90.00
_cell.angle_gamma   90.00
#
_symmetry.space_group_name_H-M   'P 1'
#
loop_
_entity.id
_entity.type
_entity.pdbx_description
1 polymer ?
#
loop_
_entity_poly.entity_id
_entity_poly.type
_entity_poly.pdbx_seq_one_letter_code
_entity_poly.pdbx_strand_id
1 'polypeptide(L)'
;MIAALPSPRPLLLAVAITGLLTGCLSHPRPKESIGSNALIEQLQATGYQPSQPRSRSMASWSERWTVGEEKVDTEWLVPEGVQKAPLIIYMPGLGEGSEAGQLWREAWVQAGYAVLSIQPARFGRTIYSSREAEAGSFRVLAQRSYSQEALKTRIHVIDQIVTQLRLQARMGEARLAPIDWERLTVAGYDLGAQTAAALAGERDPGQTLPETAIKPVAAILLSPYVQDMANPVRFRTINVPVLTATGPQDEDVFSWVRSAGQRRQLWQGLSVPGSYQLILSDADHRVLSGSLGDQPQHEKSNKRAEEPSDGAGPGGRGPGGGPSGPGKAHGGRGGSFGHGQGEESRFDPRQAAAIRAVSTAFLDATVERSTPAQTWLSQPANAWLGSQQAHLDLKR
;
A
#
# COMPACT_ATOMS: atom_id res chain seq x y z
N MET A 1 -33.77 69.20 39.73
CA MET A 1 -32.37 68.80 39.97
C MET A 1 -31.88 68.04 38.75
N ILE A 2 -31.04 68.65 37.92
CA ILE A 2 -29.98 68.07 37.06
C ILE A 2 -29.37 69.26 36.32
N ALA A 3 -28.14 69.57 36.68
CA ALA A 3 -27.19 70.48 36.06
C ALA A 3 -25.83 70.03 36.63
N ALA A 4 -24.69 70.06 35.97
CA ALA A 4 -24.27 70.37 34.62
C ALA A 4 -22.87 69.73 34.47
N LEU A 5 -22.39 69.51 33.26
CA LEU A 5 -20.94 69.39 32.98
C LEU A 5 -20.35 70.81 32.89
N PRO A 6 -19.08 71.00 33.29
CA PRO A 6 -18.03 71.12 32.26
C PRO A 6 -16.64 70.58 32.67
N SER A 7 -15.79 70.34 31.68
CA SER A 7 -14.33 70.11 31.82
C SER A 7 -13.59 71.42 32.17
N PRO A 8 -12.40 71.39 32.82
CA PRO A 8 -11.12 71.24 32.10
C PRO A 8 -9.96 70.53 32.88
N ARG A 9 -8.90 70.16 32.15
CA ARG A 9 -7.54 69.77 32.62
C ARG A 9 -6.82 70.99 33.27
N PRO A 10 -5.59 70.93 33.86
CA PRO A 10 -4.57 69.85 33.94
C PRO A 10 -3.89 69.70 35.33
N LEU A 11 -3.08 68.67 35.57
CA LEU A 11 -1.78 68.83 36.25
C LEU A 11 -0.92 67.57 36.11
N LEU A 12 0.36 67.81 35.83
CA LEU A 12 1.43 66.84 35.76
C LEU A 12 1.63 66.12 37.10
N LEU A 13 1.72 64.79 37.07
CA LEU A 13 2.50 64.05 38.04
C LEU A 13 3.38 63.04 37.29
N ALA A 14 4.68 63.30 37.34
CA ALA A 14 5.71 62.39 36.90
C ALA A 14 5.74 61.18 37.85
N VAL A 15 5.58 59.98 37.30
CA VAL A 15 6.03 58.75 37.93
C VAL A 15 6.89 58.04 36.91
N ALA A 16 8.19 58.02 37.20
CA ALA A 16 9.17 57.20 36.52
C ALA A 16 8.80 55.72 36.72
N ILE A 17 8.52 55.03 35.61
CA ILE A 17 8.46 53.57 35.60
C ILE A 17 9.46 53.08 34.58
N THR A 18 10.51 52.47 35.12
CA THR A 18 11.57 51.73 34.47
C THR A 18 10.96 50.56 33.69
N GLY A 19 10.77 50.73 32.39
CA GLY A 19 10.29 49.69 31.48
C GLY A 19 11.45 48.99 30.80
N LEU A 20 11.76 47.78 31.27
CA LEU A 20 12.67 46.82 30.63
C LEU A 20 12.30 46.65 29.14
N LEU A 21 13.27 46.92 28.26
CA LEU A 21 13.22 46.55 26.84
C LEU A 21 13.38 45.03 26.72
N THR A 22 12.28 44.29 26.81
CA THR A 22 12.20 42.93 26.26
C THR A 22 11.65 43.02 24.85
N GLY A 23 12.57 43.04 23.88
CA GLY A 23 12.23 42.89 22.48
C GLY A 23 11.65 41.51 22.22
N CYS A 24 10.33 41.40 22.17
CA CYS A 24 9.65 40.26 21.57
C CYS A 24 9.78 40.38 20.04
N LEU A 25 10.86 39.81 19.50
CA LEU A 25 10.93 39.38 18.11
C LEU A 25 9.81 38.35 17.87
N SER A 26 8.64 38.84 17.47
CA SER A 26 7.57 38.02 16.92
C SER A 26 8.07 37.37 15.63
N HIS A 27 8.60 36.16 15.77
CA HIS A 27 8.87 35.29 14.64
C HIS A 27 7.53 34.97 13.95
N PRO A 28 7.44 35.05 12.62
CA PRO A 28 6.25 34.58 11.91
C PRO A 28 6.09 33.10 12.24
N ARG A 29 4.91 32.71 12.74
CA ARG A 29 4.58 31.30 12.96
C ARG A 29 4.80 30.56 11.64
N PRO A 30 5.52 29.42 11.61
CA PRO A 30 5.58 28.60 10.40
C PRO A 30 4.14 28.24 10.02
N LYS A 31 3.77 28.41 8.75
CA LYS A 31 2.48 27.95 8.22
C LYS A 31 2.33 26.48 8.60
N GLU A 32 1.29 26.13 9.36
CA GLU A 32 0.94 24.73 9.62
C GLU A 32 0.90 24.00 8.28
N SER A 33 1.79 23.03 8.09
CA SER A 33 1.78 22.18 6.92
C SER A 33 0.49 21.35 6.95
N ILE A 34 -0.34 21.47 5.91
CA ILE A 34 -1.48 20.58 5.71
C ILE A 34 -0.96 19.14 5.78
N GLY A 35 -1.50 18.31 6.67
CA GLY A 35 -1.10 16.91 6.79
C GLY A 35 -1.33 16.17 5.46
N SER A 36 -0.49 15.17 5.15
CA SER A 36 -0.49 14.46 3.86
C SER A 36 -1.89 14.00 3.44
N ASN A 37 -2.72 13.50 4.36
CA ASN A 37 -4.09 13.06 4.08
C ASN A 37 -5.00 14.20 3.59
N ALA A 38 -4.98 15.35 4.27
CA ALA A 38 -5.79 16.49 3.89
C ALA A 38 -5.38 17.05 2.50
N LEU A 39 -4.08 16.95 2.16
CA LEU A 39 -3.62 17.29 0.82
C LEU A 39 -4.09 16.27 -0.24
N ILE A 40 -4.05 14.97 0.04
CA ILE A 40 -4.60 13.94 -0.86
C ILE A 40 -6.09 14.19 -1.10
N GLU A 41 -6.86 14.48 -0.05
CA GLU A 41 -8.28 14.79 -0.16
C GLU A 41 -8.53 16.05 -1.00
N GLN A 42 -7.77 17.12 -0.77
CA GLN A 42 -7.87 18.35 -1.55
C GLN A 42 -7.56 18.11 -3.04
N LEU A 43 -6.53 17.32 -3.35
CA LEU A 43 -6.17 16.98 -4.73
C LEU A 43 -7.27 16.13 -5.38
N GLN A 44 -7.74 15.09 -4.67
CA GLN A 44 -8.80 14.21 -5.14
C GLN A 44 -10.13 14.95 -5.36
N ALA A 45 -10.43 15.98 -4.56
CA ALA A 45 -11.66 16.79 -4.69
C ALA A 45 -11.84 17.42 -6.08
N THR A 46 -10.75 17.58 -6.83
CA THR A 46 -10.76 18.09 -8.22
C THR A 46 -10.84 16.98 -9.29
N GLY A 47 -10.70 15.72 -8.88
CA GLY A 47 -10.76 14.53 -9.74
C GLY A 47 -12.14 13.89 -9.75
N TYR A 48 -12.19 12.56 -9.95
CA TYR A 48 -13.44 11.83 -9.86
C TYR A 48 -14.03 11.91 -8.45
N GLN A 49 -15.29 12.33 -8.38
CA GLN A 49 -16.10 12.29 -7.18
C GLN A 49 -17.31 11.39 -7.44
N PRO A 50 -17.60 10.41 -6.56
CA PRO A 50 -18.83 9.66 -6.66
C PRO A 50 -20.02 10.63 -6.53
N SER A 51 -21.06 10.44 -7.35
CA SER A 51 -22.19 11.38 -7.50
C SER A 51 -22.97 11.66 -6.21
N GLN A 52 -22.73 10.87 -5.16
CA GLN A 52 -23.23 11.04 -3.80
C GLN A 52 -22.11 10.57 -2.84
N PRO A 53 -21.76 11.31 -1.77
CA PRO A 53 -21.00 10.71 -0.66
C PRO A 53 -21.88 9.62 -0.07
N ARG A 54 -21.56 8.36 -0.40
CA ARG A 54 -22.43 7.22 -0.07
C ARG A 54 -22.40 6.90 1.42
N SER A 55 -21.34 7.29 2.13
CA SER A 55 -21.32 7.28 3.59
C SER A 55 -20.44 8.37 4.20
N ARG A 56 -20.81 8.86 5.38
CA ARG A 56 -20.05 9.84 6.18
C ARG A 56 -19.33 9.21 7.37
N SER A 57 -19.62 7.96 7.69
CA SER A 57 -19.09 7.20 8.82
C SER A 57 -18.89 5.75 8.41
N MET A 58 -18.00 5.04 9.11
CA MET A 58 -17.74 3.64 8.83
C MET A 58 -17.65 2.86 10.13
N ALA A 59 -18.22 1.65 10.13
CA ALA A 59 -18.00 0.68 11.18
C ALA A 59 -16.74 -0.12 10.83
N SER A 60 -15.91 -0.42 11.83
CA SER A 60 -14.77 -1.31 11.68
C SER A 60 -14.73 -2.36 12.78
N TRP A 61 -14.21 -3.54 12.45
CA TRP A 61 -13.91 -4.57 13.42
C TRP A 61 -12.88 -5.55 12.88
N SER A 62 -12.15 -6.18 13.79
CA SER A 62 -11.13 -7.18 13.47
C SER A 62 -11.52 -8.55 14.01
N GLU A 63 -11.18 -9.61 13.28
CA GLU A 63 -11.39 -11.00 13.70
C GLU A 63 -10.16 -11.85 13.40
N ARG A 64 -9.93 -12.84 14.26
CA ARG A 64 -8.91 -13.87 14.05
C ARG A 64 -9.56 -15.21 13.74
N TRP A 65 -9.08 -15.80 12.67
CA TRP A 65 -9.54 -17.08 12.17
C TRP A 65 -8.45 -18.14 12.30
N THR A 66 -8.88 -19.39 12.31
CA THR A 66 -8.00 -20.54 12.11
C THR A 66 -8.57 -21.39 11.00
N VAL A 67 -7.84 -21.56 9.91
CA VAL A 67 -8.24 -22.39 8.76
C VAL A 67 -7.19 -23.49 8.59
N GLY A 68 -7.52 -24.70 9.05
CA GLY A 68 -6.52 -25.74 9.23
C GLY A 68 -5.44 -25.29 10.22
N GLU A 69 -4.19 -25.23 9.77
CA GLU A 69 -3.05 -24.75 10.57
C GLU A 69 -2.81 -23.23 10.43
N GLU A 70 -3.52 -22.57 9.51
CA GLU A 70 -3.31 -21.15 9.20
C GLU A 70 -4.01 -20.26 10.22
N LYS A 71 -3.26 -19.36 10.85
CA LYS A 71 -3.81 -18.21 11.57
C LYS A 71 -4.00 -17.07 10.60
N VAL A 72 -5.17 -16.44 10.64
CA VAL A 72 -5.54 -15.40 9.68
C VAL A 72 -6.17 -14.23 10.41
N ASP A 73 -5.62 -13.05 10.21
CA ASP A 73 -6.21 -11.81 10.68
C ASP A 73 -7.10 -11.24 9.58
N THR A 74 -8.28 -10.77 9.97
CA THR A 74 -9.22 -10.10 9.08
C THR A 74 -9.61 -8.75 9.64
N GLU A 75 -9.76 -7.78 8.76
CA GLU A 75 -10.16 -6.41 9.11
C GLU A 75 -11.33 -6.00 8.22
N TRP A 76 -12.43 -5.58 8.84
CA TRP A 76 -13.61 -5.08 8.16
C TRP A 76 -13.68 -3.58 8.22
N LEU A 77 -14.01 -2.96 7.09
CA LEU A 77 -14.55 -1.61 7.04
C LEU A 77 -15.88 -1.64 6.30
N VAL A 78 -16.95 -1.16 6.91
CA VAL A 78 -18.30 -1.17 6.34
C VAL A 78 -18.91 0.23 6.37
N PRO A 79 -19.44 0.73 5.24
CA PRO A 79 -20.08 2.04 5.18
C PRO A 79 -21.39 2.04 5.97
N GLU A 80 -21.54 2.98 6.90
CA GLU A 80 -22.80 3.13 7.64
C GLU A 80 -23.89 3.74 6.74
N GLY A 81 -25.13 3.30 6.94
CA GLY A 81 -26.30 3.80 6.20
C GLY A 81 -26.44 3.29 4.76
N VAL A 82 -25.47 2.55 4.24
CA VAL A 82 -25.54 1.92 2.91
C VAL A 82 -26.15 0.53 3.04
N GLN A 83 -27.19 0.26 2.24
CA GLN A 83 -27.79 -1.07 2.12
C GLN A 83 -27.23 -1.77 0.88
N LYS A 84 -27.00 -3.08 0.96
CA LYS A 84 -26.42 -3.90 -0.13
C LYS A 84 -25.12 -3.31 -0.69
N ALA A 85 -24.21 -2.92 0.20
CA ALA A 85 -22.89 -2.42 -0.13
C ALA A 85 -22.10 -3.51 -0.87
N PRO A 86 -21.63 -3.28 -2.12
CA PRO A 86 -20.77 -4.23 -2.82
C PRO A 86 -19.50 -4.51 -2.01
N LEU A 87 -19.04 -5.76 -2.06
CA LEU A 87 -17.88 -6.22 -1.28
C LEU A 87 -16.60 -6.10 -2.09
N ILE A 88 -15.56 -5.55 -1.48
CA ILE A 88 -14.17 -5.67 -1.93
C ILE A 88 -13.44 -6.58 -0.96
N ILE A 89 -12.87 -7.68 -1.46
CA ILE A 89 -11.90 -8.47 -0.70
C ILE A 89 -10.52 -7.92 -1.01
N TYR A 90 -9.85 -7.36 0.00
CA TYR A 90 -8.52 -6.80 -0.11
C TYR A 90 -7.47 -7.77 0.47
N MET A 91 -6.40 -8.00 -0.29
CA MET A 91 -5.24 -8.76 0.19
C MET A 91 -4.02 -7.83 0.28
N PRO A 92 -3.47 -7.62 1.49
CA PRO A 92 -2.23 -6.88 1.70
C PRO A 92 -0.99 -7.50 1.04
N GLY A 93 0.10 -6.73 1.04
CA GLY A 93 1.41 -7.18 0.58
C GLY A 93 2.11 -8.14 1.56
N LEU A 94 3.27 -8.64 1.13
CA LEU A 94 4.14 -9.45 1.98
C LEU A 94 4.70 -8.59 3.12
N GLY A 95 4.58 -9.05 4.36
CA GLY A 95 5.01 -8.33 5.55
C GLY A 95 4.01 -7.28 6.04
N GLU A 96 2.86 -7.11 5.38
CA GLU A 96 1.82 -6.18 5.81
C GLU A 96 0.77 -6.83 6.71
N GLY A 97 0.22 -6.05 7.66
CA GLY A 97 -0.91 -6.48 8.49
C GLY A 97 -2.25 -6.40 7.74
N SER A 98 -3.32 -6.94 8.32
CA SER A 98 -4.67 -6.86 7.74
C SER A 98 -5.20 -5.42 7.66
N GLU A 99 -4.63 -4.50 8.43
CA GLU A 99 -4.92 -3.07 8.45
C GLU A 99 -4.20 -2.25 7.36
N ALA A 100 -3.31 -2.86 6.57
CA ALA A 100 -2.57 -2.16 5.52
C ALA A 100 -3.48 -1.63 4.39
N GLY A 101 -2.95 -0.75 3.53
CA GLY A 101 -3.73 -0.15 2.44
C GLY A 101 -4.83 0.80 2.89
N GLN A 102 -4.68 1.40 4.08
CA GLN A 102 -5.64 2.31 4.69
C GLN A 102 -6.18 3.36 3.71
N LEU A 103 -5.30 4.03 2.94
CA LEU A 103 -5.70 5.06 1.97
C LEU A 103 -6.69 4.56 0.92
N TRP A 104 -6.54 3.31 0.47
CA TRP A 104 -7.40 2.72 -0.55
C TRP A 104 -8.70 2.23 0.06
N ARG A 105 -8.59 1.48 1.17
CA ARG A 105 -9.75 0.88 1.83
C ARG A 105 -10.72 1.93 2.33
N GLU A 106 -10.23 3.01 2.96
CA GLU A 106 -11.07 4.11 3.42
C GLU A 106 -11.73 4.86 2.25
N ALA A 107 -11.01 5.07 1.14
CA ALA A 107 -11.57 5.71 -0.05
C ALA A 107 -12.72 4.90 -0.66
N TRP A 108 -12.58 3.58 -0.71
CA TRP A 108 -13.62 2.70 -1.21
C TRP A 108 -14.83 2.65 -0.26
N VAL A 109 -14.60 2.66 1.05
CA VAL A 109 -15.69 2.69 2.05
C VAL A 109 -16.45 4.00 2.02
N GLN A 110 -15.75 5.13 1.92
CA GLN A 110 -16.36 6.44 1.70
C GLN A 110 -17.19 6.48 0.41
N ALA A 111 -16.77 5.73 -0.61
CA ALA A 111 -17.51 5.55 -1.85
C ALA A 111 -18.65 4.52 -1.75
N GLY A 112 -18.91 3.90 -0.59
CA GLY A 112 -20.05 3.00 -0.35
C GLY A 112 -19.78 1.52 -0.58
N TYR A 113 -18.52 1.12 -0.67
CA TYR A 113 -18.10 -0.29 -0.76
C TYR A 113 -17.76 -0.83 0.62
N ALA A 114 -18.20 -2.05 0.95
CA ALA A 114 -17.65 -2.75 2.10
C ALA A 114 -16.29 -3.34 1.75
N VAL A 115 -15.35 -3.34 2.68
CA VAL A 115 -14.01 -3.87 2.48
C VAL A 115 -13.71 -4.92 3.55
N LEU A 116 -13.41 -6.14 3.11
CA LEU A 116 -12.88 -7.22 3.93
C LEU A 116 -11.41 -7.43 3.57
N SER A 117 -10.51 -7.12 4.50
CA SER A 117 -9.09 -7.43 4.35
C SER A 117 -8.80 -8.79 4.96
N ILE A 118 -8.08 -9.66 4.25
CA ILE A 118 -7.74 -11.00 4.73
C ILE A 118 -6.24 -11.20 4.61
N GLN A 119 -5.57 -11.43 5.74
CA GLN A 119 -4.12 -11.60 5.79
C GLN A 119 -3.74 -12.82 6.63
N PRO A 120 -3.28 -13.93 6.00
CA PRO A 120 -2.69 -15.03 6.74
C PRO A 120 -1.45 -14.54 7.49
N ALA A 121 -1.39 -14.81 8.80
CA ALA A 121 -0.40 -14.24 9.71
C ALA A 121 1.05 -14.53 9.26
N ARG A 122 1.29 -15.69 8.64
CA ARG A 122 2.58 -16.11 8.09
C ARG A 122 3.09 -15.24 6.94
N PHE A 123 2.21 -14.52 6.26
CA PHE A 123 2.57 -13.54 5.22
C PHE A 123 2.52 -12.10 5.73
N GLY A 124 2.00 -11.87 6.95
CA GLY A 124 1.95 -10.56 7.57
C GLY A 124 3.21 -10.20 8.34
N ARG A 125 3.09 -9.27 9.30
CA ARG A 125 4.23 -8.69 10.03
C ARG A 125 5.12 -9.72 10.75
N THR A 126 4.57 -10.89 11.10
CA THR A 126 5.34 -11.96 11.75
C THR A 126 6.45 -12.54 10.87
N ILE A 127 6.39 -12.30 9.56
CA ILE A 127 7.39 -12.78 8.61
C ILE A 127 8.79 -12.19 8.84
N TYR A 128 8.86 -10.98 9.43
CA TYR A 128 10.13 -10.34 9.79
C TYR A 128 10.80 -11.00 11.02
N SER A 129 10.09 -11.87 11.72
CA SER A 129 10.62 -12.72 12.80
C SER A 129 10.84 -14.17 12.35
N SER A 130 10.83 -14.44 11.03
CA SER A 130 11.17 -15.76 10.49
C SER A 130 12.67 -16.02 10.54
N ARG A 131 13.07 -17.29 10.59
CA ARG A 131 14.48 -17.69 10.54
C ARG A 131 15.19 -17.15 9.30
N GLU A 132 14.48 -17.12 8.17
CA GLU A 132 15.00 -16.58 6.91
C GLU A 132 15.22 -15.06 6.99
N ALA A 133 14.32 -14.31 7.63
CA ALA A 133 14.50 -12.88 7.87
C ALA A 133 15.64 -12.61 8.86
N GLU A 134 15.73 -13.38 9.94
CA GLU A 134 16.85 -13.32 10.90
C GLU A 134 18.20 -13.63 10.23
N ALA A 135 18.22 -14.53 9.25
CA ALA A 135 19.39 -14.87 8.45
C ALA A 135 19.64 -13.90 7.27
N GLY A 136 18.88 -12.80 7.15
CA GLY A 136 19.00 -11.81 6.07
C GLY A 136 18.65 -12.34 4.68
N SER A 137 17.99 -13.49 4.59
CA SER A 137 17.68 -14.23 3.35
C SER A 137 16.33 -13.83 2.75
N PHE A 138 16.10 -12.52 2.60
CA PHE A 138 14.84 -11.94 2.13
C PHE A 138 14.40 -12.43 0.74
N ARG A 139 15.34 -12.73 -0.15
CA ARG A 139 15.03 -13.27 -1.49
C ARG A 139 14.43 -14.68 -1.43
N VAL A 140 14.91 -15.54 -0.52
CA VAL A 140 14.40 -16.90 -0.33
C VAL A 140 12.99 -16.85 0.26
N LEU A 141 12.78 -15.94 1.21
CA LEU A 141 11.50 -15.66 1.84
C LEU A 141 10.47 -15.19 0.80
N ALA A 142 10.84 -14.25 -0.08
CA ALA A 142 10.01 -13.83 -1.20
C ALA A 142 9.72 -14.99 -2.16
N GLN A 143 10.73 -15.74 -2.60
CA GLN A 143 10.57 -16.91 -3.47
C GLN A 143 9.53 -17.91 -2.93
N ARG A 144 9.63 -18.24 -1.64
CA ARG A 144 8.70 -19.16 -0.98
C ARG A 144 7.29 -18.59 -0.94
N SER A 145 7.17 -17.30 -0.64
CA SER A 145 5.88 -16.60 -0.51
C SER A 145 5.16 -16.47 -1.85
N TYR A 146 5.91 -16.23 -2.93
CA TYR A 146 5.39 -16.11 -4.30
C TYR A 146 5.23 -17.45 -5.03
N SER A 147 5.55 -18.58 -4.37
CA SER A 147 5.45 -19.91 -4.97
C SER A 147 4.01 -20.31 -5.30
N GLN A 148 3.88 -21.25 -6.24
CA GLN A 148 2.58 -21.81 -6.64
C GLN A 148 1.85 -22.46 -5.47
N GLU A 149 2.55 -23.20 -4.62
CA GLU A 149 1.95 -23.84 -3.43
C GLU A 149 1.46 -22.79 -2.43
N ALA A 150 2.24 -21.74 -2.18
CA ALA A 150 1.81 -20.64 -1.31
C ALA A 150 0.57 -19.92 -1.86
N LEU A 151 0.49 -19.71 -3.18
CA LEU A 151 -0.69 -19.15 -3.85
C LEU A 151 -1.93 -20.04 -3.67
N LYS A 152 -1.81 -21.35 -3.90
CA LYS A 152 -2.92 -22.30 -3.68
C LYS A 152 -3.43 -22.25 -2.24
N THR A 153 -2.52 -22.23 -1.25
CA THR A 153 -2.93 -22.12 0.14
C THR A 153 -3.65 -20.81 0.42
N ARG A 154 -3.16 -19.67 -0.09
CA ARG A 154 -3.84 -18.37 0.11
C ARG A 154 -5.25 -18.39 -0.46
N ILE A 155 -5.43 -18.91 -1.69
CA ILE A 155 -6.75 -19.03 -2.32
C ILE A 155 -7.67 -19.91 -1.47
N HIS A 156 -7.19 -21.07 -1.01
CA HIS A 156 -7.99 -21.96 -0.17
C HIS A 156 -8.43 -21.30 1.14
N VAL A 157 -7.52 -20.61 1.84
CA VAL A 157 -7.81 -19.91 3.09
C VAL A 157 -8.87 -18.82 2.89
N ILE A 158 -8.69 -17.99 1.87
CA ILE A 158 -9.64 -16.91 1.53
C ILE A 158 -11.00 -17.51 1.21
N ASP A 159 -11.05 -18.57 0.41
CA ASP A 159 -12.30 -19.25 0.04
C ASP A 159 -13.05 -19.81 1.26
N GLN A 160 -12.34 -20.44 2.20
CA GLN A 160 -12.94 -20.96 3.43
C GLN A 160 -13.53 -19.84 4.29
N ILE A 161 -12.80 -18.74 4.50
CA ILE A 161 -13.28 -17.60 5.27
C ILE A 161 -14.52 -16.97 4.62
N VAL A 162 -14.47 -16.70 3.31
CA VAL A 162 -15.60 -16.11 2.58
C VAL A 162 -16.82 -17.03 2.59
N THR A 163 -16.61 -18.35 2.47
CA THR A 163 -17.69 -19.33 2.55
C THR A 163 -18.37 -19.33 3.92
N GLN A 164 -17.59 -19.29 5.00
CA GLN A 164 -18.13 -19.22 6.36
C GLN A 164 -18.87 -17.90 6.63
N LEU A 165 -18.32 -16.77 6.19
CA LEU A 165 -18.98 -15.47 6.32
C LEU A 165 -20.31 -15.41 5.54
N ARG A 166 -20.35 -15.97 4.33
CA ARG A 166 -21.61 -16.09 3.55
C ARG A 166 -22.64 -16.95 4.29
N LEU A 167 -22.21 -18.01 4.96
CA LEU A 167 -23.12 -18.83 5.78
C LEU A 167 -23.65 -18.03 6.98
N GLN A 168 -22.78 -17.31 7.71
CA GLN A 168 -23.18 -16.44 8.82
C GLN A 168 -24.18 -15.36 8.38
N ALA A 169 -23.95 -14.72 7.23
CA ALA A 169 -24.87 -13.75 6.66
C ALA A 169 -26.26 -14.37 6.38
N ARG A 170 -26.31 -15.60 5.84
CA ARG A 170 -27.57 -16.34 5.61
C ARG A 170 -28.28 -16.75 6.90
N MET A 171 -27.53 -16.93 7.99
CA MET A 171 -28.07 -17.20 9.33
C MET A 171 -28.52 -15.93 10.06
N GLY A 172 -28.37 -14.75 9.45
CA GLY A 172 -28.86 -13.48 10.01
C GLY A 172 -27.88 -12.75 10.91
N GLU A 173 -26.56 -12.99 10.77
CA GLU A 173 -25.56 -12.17 11.47
C GLU A 173 -25.72 -10.69 11.10
N ALA A 174 -26.13 -9.87 12.07
CA ALA A 174 -26.58 -8.51 11.85
C ALA A 174 -25.49 -7.61 11.22
N ARG A 175 -24.22 -7.81 11.60
CA ARG A 175 -23.09 -7.03 11.07
C ARG A 175 -22.81 -7.30 9.59
N LEU A 176 -23.25 -8.46 9.07
CA LEU A 176 -23.07 -8.85 7.67
C LEU A 176 -24.30 -8.56 6.80
N ALA A 177 -25.43 -8.16 7.40
CA ALA A 177 -26.67 -7.86 6.69
C ALA A 177 -26.57 -6.75 5.62
N PRO A 178 -25.74 -5.70 5.79
CA PRO A 178 -25.60 -4.65 4.77
C PRO A 178 -24.81 -5.08 3.53
N ILE A 179 -24.15 -6.25 3.54
CA ILE A 179 -23.17 -6.65 2.52
C ILE A 179 -23.86 -7.31 1.32
N ASP A 180 -23.50 -6.87 0.11
CA ASP A 180 -23.86 -7.54 -1.15
C ASP A 180 -22.74 -8.52 -1.57
N TRP A 181 -23.03 -9.80 -1.37
CA TRP A 181 -22.11 -10.91 -1.64
C TRP A 181 -22.01 -11.31 -3.11
N GLU A 182 -22.90 -10.79 -3.97
CA GLU A 182 -22.97 -11.09 -5.40
C GLU A 182 -22.17 -10.08 -6.24
N ARG A 183 -22.07 -8.83 -5.76
CA ARG A 183 -21.22 -7.79 -6.36
C ARG A 183 -19.87 -7.73 -5.65
N LEU A 184 -19.03 -8.71 -5.92
CA LEU A 184 -17.72 -8.89 -5.28
C LEU A 184 -16.57 -8.44 -6.19
N THR A 185 -15.67 -7.61 -5.68
CA THR A 185 -14.38 -7.26 -6.32
C THR A 185 -13.24 -7.85 -5.50
N VAL A 186 -12.17 -8.30 -6.16
CA VAL A 186 -10.91 -8.65 -5.48
C VAL A 186 -9.89 -7.55 -5.72
N ALA A 187 -9.17 -7.17 -4.68
CA ALA A 187 -8.12 -6.18 -4.76
C ALA A 187 -6.89 -6.67 -4.00
N GLY A 188 -5.70 -6.27 -4.43
CA GLY A 188 -4.51 -6.56 -3.65
C GLY A 188 -3.29 -5.77 -4.07
N TYR A 189 -2.32 -5.74 -3.16
CA TYR A 189 -1.03 -5.11 -3.35
C TYR A 189 0.09 -6.16 -3.31
N ASP A 190 1.02 -6.10 -4.27
CA ASP A 190 2.22 -6.95 -4.34
C ASP A 190 1.88 -8.46 -4.25
N LEU A 191 2.15 -9.12 -3.11
CA LEU A 191 1.76 -10.53 -2.89
C LEU A 191 0.25 -10.74 -2.95
N GLY A 192 -0.50 -9.80 -2.39
CA GLY A 192 -1.95 -9.76 -2.47
C GLY A 192 -2.43 -9.57 -3.91
N ALA A 193 -1.71 -8.80 -4.72
CA ALA A 193 -2.03 -8.62 -6.14
C ALA A 193 -1.86 -9.94 -6.93
N GLN A 194 -0.84 -10.76 -6.63
CA GLN A 194 -0.72 -12.12 -7.20
C GLN A 194 -1.97 -12.95 -6.90
N THR A 195 -2.49 -12.85 -5.67
CA THR A 195 -3.65 -13.61 -5.22
C THR A 195 -4.94 -13.08 -5.87
N ALA A 196 -5.11 -11.76 -5.96
CA ALA A 196 -6.24 -11.13 -6.63
C ALA A 196 -6.27 -11.49 -8.12
N ALA A 197 -5.13 -11.48 -8.81
CA ALA A 197 -5.06 -11.83 -10.22
C ALA A 197 -5.44 -13.29 -10.48
N ALA A 198 -5.00 -14.21 -9.61
CA ALA A 198 -5.38 -15.62 -9.69
C ALA A 198 -6.89 -15.84 -9.46
N LEU A 199 -7.48 -15.12 -8.50
CA LEU A 199 -8.94 -15.12 -8.27
C LEU A 199 -9.71 -14.48 -9.44
N ALA A 200 -9.11 -13.51 -10.13
CA ALA A 200 -9.64 -12.88 -11.35
C ALA A 200 -9.48 -13.77 -12.61
N GLY A 201 -8.81 -14.91 -12.49
CA GLY A 201 -8.71 -15.91 -13.55
C GLY A 201 -7.30 -16.13 -14.09
N GLU A 202 -6.27 -15.40 -13.65
CA GLU A 202 -4.89 -15.58 -14.13
C GLU A 202 -4.36 -16.98 -13.82
N ARG A 203 -3.94 -17.73 -14.85
CA ARG A 203 -3.45 -19.11 -14.70
C ARG A 203 -2.43 -19.48 -15.78
N ASP A 204 -1.29 -20.04 -15.38
CA ASP A 204 -0.35 -20.66 -16.30
C ASP A 204 -0.99 -21.86 -17.03
N PRO A 205 -0.60 -22.17 -18.28
CA PRO A 205 -1.07 -23.36 -18.97
C PRO A 205 -0.84 -24.63 -18.14
N GLY A 206 -1.90 -25.39 -17.88
CA GLY A 206 -1.85 -26.62 -17.07
C GLY A 206 -1.79 -26.40 -15.55
N GLN A 207 -1.81 -25.15 -15.07
CA GLN A 207 -1.88 -24.86 -13.64
C GLN A 207 -3.27 -25.14 -13.08
N THR A 208 -3.33 -25.98 -12.06
CA THR A 208 -4.54 -26.20 -11.26
C THR A 208 -4.48 -25.32 -10.01
N LEU A 209 -5.52 -24.50 -9.80
CA LEU A 209 -5.76 -23.80 -8.53
C LEU A 209 -6.96 -24.45 -7.83
N PRO A 210 -7.10 -24.29 -6.49
CA PRO A 210 -8.27 -24.76 -5.77
C PRO A 210 -9.56 -24.21 -6.40
N GLU A 211 -10.61 -25.03 -6.39
CA GLU A 211 -11.95 -24.53 -6.66
C GLU A 211 -12.34 -23.52 -5.59
N THR A 212 -13.05 -22.46 -5.99
CA THR A 212 -13.48 -21.41 -5.09
C THR A 212 -14.91 -20.95 -5.41
N ALA A 213 -15.66 -20.62 -4.36
CA ALA A 213 -16.96 -19.98 -4.46
C ALA A 213 -16.85 -18.46 -4.73
N ILE A 214 -15.64 -17.90 -4.73
CA ILE A 214 -15.39 -16.49 -5.01
C ILE A 214 -15.44 -16.29 -6.52
N LYS A 215 -16.42 -15.48 -6.95
CA LYS A 215 -16.64 -15.12 -8.35
C LYS A 215 -16.59 -13.60 -8.44
N PRO A 216 -15.39 -13.00 -8.58
CA PRO A 216 -15.29 -11.56 -8.66
C PRO A 216 -15.93 -11.05 -9.96
N VAL A 217 -16.46 -9.83 -9.93
CA VAL A 217 -16.95 -9.12 -11.12
C VAL A 217 -15.92 -8.14 -11.68
N ALA A 218 -14.88 -7.84 -10.90
CA ALA A 218 -13.77 -6.95 -11.25
C ALA A 218 -12.54 -7.27 -10.38
N ALA A 219 -11.37 -6.77 -10.79
CA ALA A 219 -10.16 -6.82 -9.97
C ALA A 219 -9.36 -5.51 -9.96
N ILE A 220 -8.70 -5.20 -8.84
CA ILE A 220 -7.73 -4.09 -8.71
C ILE A 220 -6.38 -4.67 -8.28
N LEU A 221 -5.35 -4.47 -9.10
CA LEU A 221 -4.00 -5.00 -8.89
C LEU A 221 -3.00 -3.86 -8.71
N LEU A 222 -2.59 -3.60 -7.48
CA LEU A 222 -1.62 -2.56 -7.13
C LEU A 222 -0.24 -3.20 -7.09
N SER A 223 0.70 -2.70 -7.89
CA SER A 223 2.04 -3.30 -8.03
C SER A 223 1.95 -4.80 -8.38
N PRO A 224 1.36 -5.19 -9.53
CA PRO A 224 1.15 -6.59 -9.85
C PRO A 224 2.47 -7.37 -9.92
N TYR A 225 2.46 -8.58 -9.36
CA TYR A 225 3.57 -9.52 -9.48
C TYR A 225 3.52 -10.23 -10.84
N VAL A 226 4.65 -10.21 -11.54
CA VAL A 226 4.85 -11.00 -12.75
C VAL A 226 6.15 -11.78 -12.60
N GLN A 227 6.08 -13.10 -12.72
CA GLN A 227 7.26 -13.96 -12.67
C GLN A 227 8.22 -13.67 -13.84
N ASP A 228 9.52 -13.86 -13.64
CA ASP A 228 10.49 -13.79 -14.73
C ASP A 228 10.16 -14.81 -15.83
N MET A 229 10.24 -14.35 -17.09
CA MET A 229 9.88 -15.14 -18.27
C MET A 229 8.46 -15.73 -18.21
N ALA A 230 7.51 -15.03 -17.58
CA ALA A 230 6.11 -15.46 -17.53
C ALA A 230 5.54 -15.71 -18.92
N ASN A 231 4.77 -16.79 -19.08
CA ASN A 231 4.09 -17.09 -20.33
C ASN A 231 2.90 -16.12 -20.51
N PRO A 232 2.86 -15.27 -21.56
CA PRO A 232 1.79 -14.28 -21.73
C PRO A 232 0.38 -14.89 -21.83
N VAL A 233 0.26 -16.17 -22.20
CA VAL A 233 -1.02 -16.88 -22.25
C VAL A 233 -1.74 -16.83 -20.90
N ARG A 234 -1.01 -16.80 -19.78
CA ARG A 234 -1.60 -16.79 -18.44
C ARG A 234 -2.46 -15.57 -18.15
N PHE A 235 -2.15 -14.43 -18.79
CA PHE A 235 -2.88 -13.19 -18.57
C PHE A 235 -4.16 -13.12 -19.41
N ARG A 236 -4.25 -13.92 -20.48
CA ARG A 236 -5.43 -14.04 -21.33
C ARG A 236 -6.56 -14.84 -20.68
N THR A 237 -6.27 -15.58 -19.62
CA THR A 237 -7.28 -16.36 -18.88
C THR A 237 -8.07 -15.50 -17.88
N ILE A 238 -7.58 -14.29 -17.57
CA ILE A 238 -8.33 -13.29 -16.82
C ILE A 238 -9.55 -12.88 -17.65
N ASN A 239 -10.74 -12.96 -17.05
CA ASN A 239 -12.01 -12.80 -17.76
C ASN A 239 -12.93 -11.74 -17.13
N VAL A 240 -12.44 -10.98 -16.16
CA VAL A 240 -13.12 -9.84 -15.54
C VAL A 240 -12.35 -8.55 -15.85
N PRO A 241 -13.00 -7.38 -15.87
CA PRO A 241 -12.30 -6.11 -15.99
C PRO A 241 -11.28 -5.92 -14.86
N VAL A 242 -10.09 -5.41 -15.22
CA VAL A 242 -8.99 -5.21 -14.27
C VAL A 242 -8.51 -3.77 -14.30
N LEU A 243 -8.33 -3.16 -13.13
CA LEU A 243 -7.48 -1.98 -12.96
C LEU A 243 -6.11 -2.42 -12.46
N THR A 244 -5.04 -2.09 -13.19
CA THR A 244 -3.66 -2.24 -12.70
C THR A 244 -3.09 -0.87 -12.35
N ALA A 245 -2.24 -0.79 -11.32
CA ALA A 245 -1.49 0.42 -10.99
C ALA A 245 -0.01 0.09 -10.74
N THR A 246 0.90 0.83 -11.38
CA THR A 246 2.35 0.68 -11.21
C THR A 246 3.06 1.98 -11.66
N GLY A 247 4.38 2.05 -11.54
CA GLY A 247 5.19 3.20 -11.95
C GLY A 247 6.58 2.77 -12.41
N PRO A 248 7.37 3.64 -13.06
CA PRO A 248 8.73 3.29 -13.49
C PRO A 248 9.69 3.10 -12.30
N GLN A 249 9.34 3.58 -11.10
CA GLN A 249 10.10 3.43 -9.85
C GLN A 249 9.54 2.31 -8.94
N ASP A 250 8.59 1.51 -9.43
CA ASP A 250 7.97 0.39 -8.71
C ASP A 250 8.90 -0.84 -8.65
N GLU A 251 10.04 -0.67 -8.01
CA GLU A 251 11.06 -1.69 -7.80
C GLU A 251 10.79 -2.49 -6.52
N ASP A 252 10.92 -3.81 -6.61
CA ASP A 252 10.64 -4.71 -5.49
C ASP A 252 11.74 -4.64 -4.41
N VAL A 253 11.30 -4.36 -3.19
CA VAL A 253 12.15 -4.23 -2.00
C VAL A 253 12.86 -5.55 -1.65
N PHE A 254 12.28 -6.69 -2.04
CA PHE A 254 12.88 -8.01 -1.83
C PHE A 254 13.81 -8.46 -2.97
N SER A 255 14.00 -7.62 -4.00
CA SER A 255 14.76 -7.95 -5.22
C SER A 255 14.29 -9.25 -5.90
N TRP A 256 13.01 -9.58 -5.77
CA TRP A 256 12.41 -10.79 -6.33
C TRP A 256 11.83 -10.52 -7.73
N VAL A 257 11.16 -9.38 -7.94
CA VAL A 257 10.81 -8.86 -9.28
C VAL A 257 11.99 -8.08 -9.83
N ARG A 258 12.40 -8.38 -11.08
CA ARG A 258 13.66 -7.85 -11.65
C ARG A 258 13.60 -6.38 -12.05
N SER A 259 12.42 -5.87 -12.40
CA SER A 259 12.26 -4.47 -12.81
C SER A 259 10.81 -4.02 -12.72
N ALA A 260 10.60 -2.72 -12.53
CA ALA A 260 9.28 -2.10 -12.63
C ALA A 260 8.58 -2.36 -13.98
N GLY A 261 9.36 -2.42 -15.07
CA GLY A 261 8.82 -2.71 -16.41
C GLY A 261 8.18 -4.09 -16.54
N GLN A 262 8.62 -5.07 -15.73
CA GLN A 262 8.07 -6.43 -15.72
C GLN A 262 6.61 -6.47 -15.28
N ARG A 263 6.22 -5.58 -14.35
CA ARG A 263 4.85 -5.48 -13.82
C ARG A 263 3.83 -5.11 -14.91
N ARG A 264 4.27 -4.49 -16.01
CA ARG A 264 3.42 -4.13 -17.17
C ARG A 264 3.10 -5.31 -18.09
N GLN A 265 3.77 -6.46 -17.96
CA GLN A 265 3.51 -7.62 -18.82
C GLN A 265 2.10 -8.18 -18.63
N LEU A 266 1.54 -8.11 -17.41
CA LEU A 266 0.15 -8.49 -17.17
C LEU A 266 -0.80 -7.68 -18.04
N TRP A 267 -0.65 -6.35 -18.04
CA TRP A 267 -1.44 -5.44 -18.88
C TRP A 267 -1.31 -5.72 -20.38
N GLN A 268 -0.08 -5.98 -20.84
CA GLN A 268 0.19 -6.31 -22.24
C GLN A 268 -0.54 -7.59 -22.65
N GLY A 269 -0.58 -8.59 -21.77
CA GLY A 269 -1.24 -9.87 -22.01
C GLY A 269 -2.76 -9.88 -21.80
N LEU A 270 -3.33 -8.93 -21.05
CA LEU A 270 -4.78 -8.80 -20.86
C LEU A 270 -5.51 -8.63 -22.20
N SER A 271 -6.77 -9.10 -22.26
CA SER A 271 -7.64 -8.95 -23.42
C SER A 271 -9.07 -8.52 -23.08
N VAL A 272 -9.33 -8.15 -21.82
CA VAL A 272 -10.69 -7.83 -21.35
C VAL A 272 -10.97 -6.32 -21.56
N PRO A 273 -11.96 -5.96 -22.40
CA PRO A 273 -12.37 -4.57 -22.57
C PRO A 273 -12.85 -3.93 -21.26
N GLY A 274 -12.68 -2.61 -21.14
CA GLY A 274 -13.02 -1.90 -19.91
C GLY A 274 -12.02 -2.13 -18.77
N SER A 275 -10.89 -2.78 -19.04
CA SER A 275 -9.72 -2.81 -18.16
C SER A 275 -8.89 -1.54 -18.33
N TYR A 276 -8.20 -1.13 -17.26
CA TYR A 276 -7.36 0.06 -17.25
C TYR A 276 -5.97 -0.22 -16.65
N GLN A 277 -4.98 0.54 -17.10
CA GLN A 277 -3.66 0.60 -16.46
C GLN A 277 -3.33 2.03 -16.08
N LEU A 278 -3.18 2.27 -14.79
CA LEU A 278 -2.70 3.52 -14.21
C LEU A 278 -1.17 3.46 -14.08
N ILE A 279 -0.48 4.34 -14.81
CA ILE A 279 0.96 4.54 -14.71
C ILE A 279 1.22 5.82 -13.93
N LEU A 280 1.87 5.67 -12.78
CA LEU A 280 2.23 6.73 -11.85
C LEU A 280 3.69 7.11 -12.09
N SER A 281 4.00 8.37 -12.43
CA SER A 281 5.34 8.74 -12.91
C SER A 281 6.43 8.57 -11.86
N ASP A 282 6.09 8.84 -10.60
CA ASP A 282 7.05 8.88 -9.49
C ASP A 282 6.67 7.93 -8.34
N ALA A 283 5.68 7.05 -8.53
CA ALA A 283 5.31 6.12 -7.47
C ALA A 283 6.39 5.04 -7.32
N ASP A 284 7.02 5.02 -6.15
CA ASP A 284 7.78 3.88 -5.69
C ASP A 284 6.85 2.75 -5.22
N HIS A 285 7.45 1.60 -4.92
CA HIS A 285 6.72 0.42 -4.44
C HIS A 285 5.89 0.73 -3.18
N ARG A 286 6.42 1.56 -2.27
CA ARG A 286 5.76 1.88 -0.99
C ARG A 286 4.50 2.71 -1.17
N VAL A 287 4.48 3.67 -2.10
CA VAL A 287 3.29 4.50 -2.34
C VAL A 287 2.10 3.63 -2.75
N LEU A 288 2.34 2.59 -3.54
CA LEU A 288 1.29 1.66 -4.00
C LEU A 288 0.68 0.83 -2.87
N SER A 289 1.36 0.67 -1.74
CA SER A 289 0.82 -0.07 -0.59
C SER A 289 -0.37 0.63 0.06
N GLY A 290 -0.45 1.96 -0.03
CA GLY A 290 -1.52 2.76 0.58
C GLY A 290 -1.47 2.81 2.11
N SER A 291 -0.38 2.35 2.71
CA SER A 291 -0.18 2.33 4.16
C SER A 291 0.42 3.67 4.61
N LEU A 292 -0.28 4.38 5.49
CA LEU A 292 0.24 5.59 6.14
C LEU A 292 1.22 5.17 7.24
N GLY A 293 2.51 5.18 6.89
CA GLY A 293 3.68 4.87 7.72
C GLY A 293 3.47 4.29 9.13
N ASP A 294 3.68 2.98 9.28
CA ASP A 294 4.49 2.43 10.36
C ASP A 294 5.05 1.04 9.96
N GLN A 295 5.98 1.07 8.99
CA GLN A 295 6.86 -0.07 8.73
C GLN A 295 8.18 0.25 9.44
N PRO A 296 8.66 -0.61 10.37
CA PRO A 296 9.91 -0.35 11.06
C PRO A 296 11.00 -0.18 10.02
N GLN A 297 11.57 1.02 9.96
CA GLN A 297 12.82 1.24 9.29
C GLN A 297 13.81 0.31 10.00
N HIS A 298 14.36 -0.66 9.30
CA HIS A 298 15.57 -1.31 9.79
C HIS A 298 16.64 -0.21 9.86
N GLU A 299 16.75 0.41 11.03
CA GLU A 299 17.90 1.21 11.40
C GLU A 299 19.11 0.34 11.11
N LYS A 300 19.89 0.73 10.11
CA LYS A 300 21.20 0.15 9.88
C LYS A 300 21.97 0.41 11.17
N SER A 301 22.05 -0.61 12.02
CA SER A 301 22.86 -0.55 13.22
C SER A 301 24.30 -0.34 12.77
N ASN A 302 24.72 0.93 12.78
CA ASN A 302 26.10 1.32 12.58
C ASN A 302 26.82 1.03 13.90
N LYS A 303 26.90 -0.25 14.28
CA LYS A 303 27.81 -0.70 15.32
C LYS A 303 29.19 -0.68 14.72
N ARG A 304 29.83 0.49 14.83
CA ARG A 304 31.28 0.63 14.83
C ARG A 304 31.81 -0.44 15.76
N ALA A 305 32.56 -1.41 15.23
CA ALA A 305 33.31 -2.34 16.05
C ALA A 305 34.27 -1.50 16.88
N GLU A 306 33.98 -1.36 18.17
CA GLU A 306 34.96 -0.93 19.15
C GLU A 306 35.94 -2.09 19.32
N GLU A 307 37.16 -1.90 18.84
CA GLU A 307 38.29 -2.75 19.15
C GLU A 307 38.52 -2.75 20.67
N PRO A 308 38.67 -3.93 21.33
CA PRO A 308 39.10 -3.96 22.71
C PRO A 308 40.57 -3.55 22.80
N SER A 309 40.87 -2.56 23.64
CA SER A 309 42.23 -2.13 23.94
C SER A 309 43.04 -3.26 24.57
N ASP A 310 44.25 -3.47 24.07
CA ASP A 310 45.24 -4.42 24.58
C ASP A 310 45.56 -4.18 26.06
N GLY A 311 45.19 -5.15 26.91
CA GLY A 311 45.66 -5.31 28.27
C GLY A 311 46.86 -6.27 28.31
N ALA A 312 47.95 -5.82 28.93
CA ALA A 312 49.26 -6.45 28.97
C ALA A 312 49.35 -7.79 29.73
N GLY A 313 49.98 -8.79 29.09
CA GLY A 313 50.94 -9.80 29.64
C GLY A 313 50.48 -10.78 30.75
N PRO A 314 51.21 -11.91 31.00
CA PRO A 314 52.59 -12.19 30.60
C PRO A 314 52.88 -13.59 30.00
N GLY A 315 54.01 -13.70 29.29
CA GLY A 315 54.98 -14.79 29.44
C GLY A 315 54.78 -16.09 28.66
N GLY A 316 55.57 -16.29 27.59
CA GLY A 316 55.80 -17.61 26.99
C GLY A 316 56.77 -17.59 25.81
N ARG A 317 58.04 -17.89 26.06
CA ARG A 317 59.11 -18.06 25.04
C ARG A 317 58.97 -19.42 24.32
N GLY A 318 59.18 -19.43 23.01
CA GLY A 318 59.48 -20.64 22.22
C GLY A 318 59.73 -20.33 20.74
N PRO A 319 60.90 -20.68 20.16
CA PRO A 319 61.32 -20.23 18.82
C PRO A 319 61.08 -21.29 17.73
N GLY A 320 60.89 -20.86 16.48
CA GLY A 320 60.94 -21.74 15.31
C GLY A 320 60.59 -21.02 14.02
N GLY A 321 61.60 -20.83 13.16
CA GLY A 321 61.48 -20.14 11.88
C GLY A 321 61.21 -21.05 10.68
N GLY A 322 61.08 -20.43 9.51
CA GLY A 322 61.22 -21.06 8.19
C GLY A 322 60.21 -20.58 7.13
N PRO A 323 60.57 -20.51 5.83
CA PRO A 323 60.15 -19.40 4.98
C PRO A 323 59.32 -19.77 3.74
N SER A 324 58.69 -18.75 3.15
CA SER A 324 58.44 -18.52 1.71
C SER A 324 57.74 -19.56 0.83
N GLY A 325 56.61 -19.15 0.23
CA GLY A 325 56.09 -19.69 -1.04
C GLY A 325 55.11 -18.71 -1.71
N PRO A 326 55.34 -18.24 -2.96
CA PRO A 326 54.50 -17.24 -3.60
C PRO A 326 53.41 -17.87 -4.49
N GLY A 327 52.15 -17.52 -4.25
CA GLY A 327 51.03 -17.87 -5.11
C GLY A 327 50.40 -16.62 -5.72
N LYS A 328 50.67 -16.35 -6.99
CA LYS A 328 49.99 -15.33 -7.81
C LYS A 328 48.57 -15.80 -8.16
N ALA A 329 47.56 -14.96 -7.97
CA ALA A 329 46.34 -14.97 -8.79
C ALA A 329 45.63 -13.61 -8.77
N HIS A 330 45.80 -12.89 -9.89
CA HIS A 330 44.82 -12.15 -10.66
C HIS A 330 43.90 -11.12 -9.97
N GLY A 331 44.06 -9.88 -10.46
CA GLY A 331 43.26 -8.73 -10.07
C GLY A 331 41.78 -8.87 -10.43
N GLY A 332 40.98 -8.25 -9.57
CA GLY A 332 39.61 -7.83 -9.86
C GLY A 332 39.40 -6.55 -9.09
N ARG A 333 39.40 -5.41 -9.79
CA ARG A 333 38.89 -4.13 -9.27
C ARG A 333 37.47 -4.38 -8.77
N GLY A 334 37.30 -4.50 -7.46
CA GLY A 334 36.00 -4.46 -6.82
C GLY A 334 35.42 -3.08 -7.06
N GLY A 335 34.45 -3.01 -7.97
CA GLY A 335 33.64 -1.82 -8.17
C GLY A 335 33.00 -1.45 -6.85
N SER A 336 33.43 -0.32 -6.30
CA SER A 336 32.70 0.41 -5.27
C SER A 336 31.35 0.78 -5.89
N PHE A 337 30.32 -0.02 -5.61
CA PHE A 337 28.94 0.41 -5.85
C PHE A 337 28.68 1.54 -4.87
N GLY A 338 28.82 2.76 -5.37
CA GLY A 338 28.39 3.97 -4.69
C GLY A 338 26.91 3.86 -4.39
N HIS A 339 26.58 3.58 -3.14
CA HIS A 339 25.25 3.83 -2.63
C HIS A 339 25.02 5.33 -2.67
N GLY A 340 24.16 5.77 -3.57
CA GLY A 340 23.62 7.13 -3.57
C GLY A 340 23.09 7.44 -2.19
N GLN A 341 23.76 8.36 -1.51
CA GLN A 341 23.24 9.05 -0.34
C GLN A 341 22.20 10.06 -0.85
N GLY A 342 21.00 10.04 -0.24
CA GLY A 342 20.09 11.17 -0.26
C GLY A 342 19.01 11.13 -1.34
N GLU A 343 17.98 10.32 -1.13
CA GLU A 343 16.60 10.75 -1.38
C GLU A 343 15.71 9.97 -0.41
N GLU A 344 15.19 10.67 0.60
CA GLU A 344 14.04 10.18 1.35
C GLU A 344 12.98 9.81 0.32
N SER A 345 12.43 8.58 0.39
CA SER A 345 11.24 8.20 -0.39
C SER A 345 10.15 9.24 -0.13
N ARG A 346 10.03 10.21 -1.04
CA ARG A 346 9.08 11.31 -0.91
C ARG A 346 7.75 10.77 -1.38
N PHE A 347 6.94 10.35 -0.41
CA PHE A 347 5.52 10.15 -0.59
C PHE A 347 4.94 11.35 -1.37
N ASP A 348 4.54 11.14 -2.64
CA ASP A 348 3.87 12.17 -3.43
C ASP A 348 2.34 12.01 -3.26
N PRO A 349 1.66 12.94 -2.55
CA PRO A 349 0.22 12.88 -2.32
C PRO A 349 -0.60 12.94 -3.61
N ARG A 350 -0.04 13.44 -4.73
CA ARG A 350 -0.70 13.43 -6.04
C ARG A 350 -0.87 12.02 -6.59
N GLN A 351 0.15 11.17 -6.43
CA GLN A 351 0.09 9.77 -6.88
C GLN A 351 -0.96 9.00 -6.08
N ALA A 352 -1.04 9.26 -4.76
CA ALA A 352 -2.09 8.67 -3.93
C ALA A 352 -3.49 9.18 -4.29
N ALA A 353 -3.65 10.48 -4.58
CA ALA A 353 -4.92 11.03 -5.05
C ALA A 353 -5.34 10.41 -6.40
N ALA A 354 -4.39 10.17 -7.31
CA ALA A 354 -4.64 9.51 -8.59
C ALA A 354 -5.16 8.07 -8.39
N ILE A 355 -4.51 7.27 -7.53
CA ILE A 355 -4.95 5.90 -7.23
C ILE A 355 -6.36 5.91 -6.61
N ARG A 356 -6.63 6.78 -5.62
CA ARG A 356 -7.98 6.88 -5.01
C ARG A 356 -9.04 7.23 -6.05
N ALA A 357 -8.83 8.30 -6.83
CA ALA A 357 -9.80 8.74 -7.81
C ALA A 357 -10.08 7.68 -8.89
N VAL A 358 -9.03 7.10 -9.46
CA VAL A 358 -9.15 6.14 -10.56
C VAL A 358 -9.71 4.80 -10.08
N SER A 359 -9.28 4.29 -8.92
CA SER A 359 -9.84 3.05 -8.39
C SER A 359 -11.31 3.18 -8.01
N THR A 360 -11.71 4.29 -7.41
CA THR A 360 -13.13 4.56 -7.13
C THR A 360 -13.94 4.72 -8.43
N ALA A 361 -13.42 5.45 -9.43
CA ALA A 361 -14.09 5.58 -10.72
C ALA A 361 -14.24 4.23 -11.43
N PHE A 362 -13.21 3.38 -11.39
CA PHE A 362 -13.23 2.04 -11.97
C PHE A 362 -14.29 1.15 -11.32
N LEU A 363 -14.36 1.16 -9.98
CA LEU A 363 -15.37 0.44 -9.22
C LEU A 363 -16.78 0.92 -9.57
N ASP A 364 -16.99 2.25 -9.61
CA ASP A 364 -18.29 2.82 -9.97
C ASP A 364 -18.69 2.48 -11.41
N ALA A 365 -17.76 2.54 -12.35
CA ALA A 365 -18.01 2.23 -13.75
C ALA A 365 -18.33 0.75 -13.99
N THR A 366 -17.70 -0.15 -13.23
CA THR A 366 -17.75 -1.60 -13.47
C THR A 366 -18.78 -2.30 -12.60
N VAL A 367 -18.77 -2.01 -11.29
CA VAL A 367 -19.62 -2.68 -10.29
C VAL A 367 -20.99 -2.02 -10.21
N GLU A 368 -21.03 -0.68 -10.19
CA GLU A 368 -22.27 0.11 -10.11
C GLU A 368 -22.80 0.53 -11.48
N ARG A 369 -22.03 0.31 -12.56
CA ARG A 369 -22.38 0.70 -13.94
C ARG A 369 -22.70 2.20 -14.07
N SER A 370 -22.01 3.03 -13.29
CA SER A 370 -22.16 4.49 -13.27
C SER A 370 -21.75 5.12 -14.59
N THR A 371 -22.72 5.71 -15.30
CA THR A 371 -22.45 6.49 -16.53
C THR A 371 -21.52 7.69 -16.28
N PRO A 372 -21.65 8.46 -15.17
CA PRO A 372 -20.67 9.50 -14.84
C PRO A 372 -19.24 8.95 -14.72
N ALA A 373 -19.05 7.78 -14.10
CA ALA A 373 -17.74 7.18 -13.94
C ALA A 373 -17.14 6.72 -15.28
N GLN A 374 -17.95 6.05 -16.12
CA GLN A 374 -17.56 5.62 -17.47
C GLN A 374 -17.17 6.82 -18.35
N THR A 375 -17.95 7.90 -18.27
CA THR A 375 -17.66 9.15 -18.98
C THR A 375 -16.37 9.77 -18.45
N TRP A 376 -16.18 9.82 -17.13
CA TRP A 376 -14.98 10.39 -16.52
C TRP A 376 -13.71 9.64 -16.93
N LEU A 377 -13.73 8.30 -16.86
CA LEU A 377 -12.60 7.46 -17.24
C LEU A 377 -12.21 7.58 -18.72
N SER A 378 -13.19 7.79 -19.60
CA SER A 378 -12.96 7.85 -21.05
C SER A 378 -12.59 9.24 -21.59
N GLN A 379 -12.95 10.31 -20.89
CA GLN A 379 -12.77 11.68 -21.37
C GLN A 379 -11.85 12.52 -20.45
N PRO A 380 -12.30 13.02 -19.27
CA PRO A 380 -11.51 13.95 -18.46
C PRO A 380 -10.39 13.30 -17.65
N ALA A 381 -10.41 11.98 -17.39
CA ALA A 381 -9.45 11.35 -16.47
C ALA A 381 -8.00 11.64 -16.82
N ASN A 382 -7.58 11.44 -18.07
CA ASN A 382 -6.19 11.67 -18.48
C ASN A 382 -5.78 13.15 -18.43
N ALA A 383 -6.71 14.07 -18.69
CA ALA A 383 -6.43 15.51 -18.55
C ALA A 383 -6.19 15.88 -17.08
N TRP A 384 -6.99 15.35 -16.16
CA TRP A 384 -6.80 15.54 -14.73
C TRP A 384 -5.51 14.86 -14.22
N LEU A 385 -5.27 13.60 -14.62
CA LEU A 385 -4.08 12.83 -14.22
C LEU A 385 -2.76 13.46 -14.68
N GLY A 386 -2.75 14.23 -15.77
CA GLY A 386 -1.58 15.01 -16.18
C GLY A 386 -1.10 15.96 -15.07
N SER A 387 -2.03 16.58 -14.32
CA SER A 387 -1.68 17.41 -13.15
C SER A 387 -1.21 16.61 -11.92
N GLN A 388 -1.48 15.31 -11.91
CA GLN A 388 -1.08 14.37 -10.87
C GLN A 388 0.19 13.58 -11.23
N GLN A 389 0.81 13.88 -12.38
CA GLN A 389 1.94 13.15 -12.93
C GLN A 389 1.63 11.65 -13.11
N ALA A 390 0.46 11.35 -13.71
CA ALA A 390 0.02 9.99 -13.99
C ALA A 390 -0.66 9.90 -15.36
N HIS A 391 -0.80 8.68 -15.88
CA HIS A 391 -1.49 8.37 -17.12
C HIS A 391 -2.35 7.12 -16.98
N LEU A 392 -3.48 7.07 -17.68
CA LEU A 392 -4.41 5.96 -17.68
C LEU A 392 -4.60 5.41 -19.10
N ASP A 393 -4.16 4.17 -19.29
CA ASP A 393 -4.42 3.39 -20.49
C ASP A 393 -5.74 2.63 -20.37
N LEU A 394 -6.47 2.52 -21.48
CA LEU A 394 -7.73 1.77 -21.59
C LEU A 394 -7.57 0.57 -22.55
N LYS A 395 -8.10 -0.58 -22.14
CA LYS A 395 -8.24 -1.76 -23.00
C LYS A 395 -9.60 -1.68 -23.71
N ARG A 396 -9.56 -1.56 -25.03
CA ARG A 396 -10.75 -1.47 -25.89
C ARG A 396 -11.25 -2.82 -26.34
#